data_AF-A0A853EW77-F1
#
_entry.id   AF-A0A853EW77-F1
#
_cell.length_a   1.000
_cell.length_b   1.000
_cell.length_c   1.000
_cell.angle_alpha   90.00
_cell.angle_beta   90.00
_cell.angle_gamma   90.00
#
_symmetry.space_group_name_H-M   'P 1'
#
loop_
_entity.id
_entity.type
_entity.pdbx_description
1 polymer ?
#
loop_
_entity_poly.entity_id
_entity_poly.type
_entity_poly.pdbx_seq_one_letter_code
_entity_poly.pdbx_strand_id
1 'polypeptide(L)'
;MKNVANGFKEFIMRGNAIDLAVGVIIGAAFGAVVNAIVDNLLTPLIAAIFSEPNLDSVMTFEINDAVFSIGTVLTALINLFFIALALYFCVVLPLNHLQKLRKKGVIEEPEGPSEDVLILTQIRDLLLAQNGGPALGTSSAPSTPDAPTTKPPVPPVA
;
A
#
# COMPACT_ATOMS: atom_id res chain seq x y z
N MET A 1 -24.76 -13.65 27.99
CA MET A 1 -24.93 -13.16 26.60
C MET A 1 -24.70 -11.64 26.46
N LYS A 2 -25.11 -10.79 27.43
CA LYS A 2 -24.89 -9.33 27.39
C LYS A 2 -23.40 -8.92 27.28
N ASN A 3 -22.50 -9.74 27.81
CA ASN A 3 -21.05 -9.46 27.81
C ASN A 3 -20.39 -9.61 26.43
N VAL A 4 -20.95 -10.42 25.53
CA VAL A 4 -20.38 -10.64 24.18
C VAL A 4 -20.71 -9.46 23.26
N ALA A 5 -21.94 -8.94 23.33
CA ALA A 5 -22.36 -7.78 22.55
C ALA A 5 -21.58 -6.52 22.93
N ASN A 6 -21.32 -6.31 24.24
CA ASN A 6 -20.48 -5.22 24.70
C ASN A 6 -19.01 -5.39 24.26
N GLY A 7 -18.45 -6.60 24.37
CA GLY A 7 -17.10 -6.88 23.88
C GLY A 7 -16.92 -6.69 22.37
N PHE A 8 -17.95 -7.03 21.58
CA PHE A 8 -17.95 -6.77 20.14
C PHE A 8 -18.04 -5.28 19.81
N LYS A 9 -18.89 -4.53 20.53
CA LYS A 9 -18.94 -3.06 20.40
C LYS A 9 -17.59 -2.42 20.74
N GLU A 10 -16.94 -2.83 21.83
CA GLU A 10 -15.61 -2.37 22.25
C GLU A 10 -14.53 -2.66 21.19
N PHE A 11 -14.62 -3.81 20.51
CA PHE A 11 -13.73 -4.20 19.42
C PHE A 11 -13.91 -3.34 18.18
N ILE A 12 -15.16 -3.11 17.76
CA ILE A 12 -15.51 -2.26 16.63
C ILE A 12 -15.13 -0.79 16.92
N MET A 13 -15.38 -0.31 18.14
CA MET A 13 -15.01 1.04 18.58
C MET A 13 -13.50 1.29 18.65
N ARG A 14 -12.66 0.24 18.53
CA ARG A 14 -11.19 0.36 18.45
C ARG A 14 -10.71 0.90 17.09
N GLY A 15 -11.60 1.21 16.15
CA GLY A 15 -11.32 1.90 14.89
C GLY A 15 -10.73 1.01 13.79
N ASN A 16 -9.68 0.26 14.10
CA ASN A 16 -8.94 -0.58 13.15
C ASN A 16 -9.82 -1.58 12.36
N ALA A 17 -10.91 -2.08 12.96
CA ALA A 17 -11.82 -3.01 12.30
C ALA A 17 -12.82 -2.31 11.36
N ILE A 18 -13.25 -1.08 11.69
CA ILE A 18 -14.23 -0.33 10.89
C ILE A 18 -13.58 0.15 9.60
N ASP A 19 -12.38 0.74 9.68
CA ASP A 19 -11.70 1.28 8.50
C ASP A 19 -11.35 0.18 7.50
N LEU A 20 -10.92 -0.98 8.00
CA LEU A 20 -10.69 -2.16 7.17
C LEU A 20 -12.00 -2.64 6.54
N ALA A 21 -13.08 -2.75 7.30
CA ALA A 21 -14.37 -3.21 6.78
C ALA A 21 -14.92 -2.27 5.69
N VAL A 22 -14.83 -0.96 5.90
CA VAL A 22 -15.25 0.05 4.92
C VAL A 22 -14.39 -0.04 3.65
N GLY A 23 -13.07 -0.18 3.80
CA GLY A 23 -12.15 -0.36 2.66
C GLY A 23 -12.49 -1.59 1.81
N VAL A 24 -12.80 -2.73 2.44
CA VAL A 24 -13.17 -3.97 1.74
C VAL A 24 -14.50 -3.83 1.00
N ILE A 25 -15.51 -3.22 1.63
CA ILE A 25 -16.85 -3.03 1.02
C ILE A 25 -16.76 -2.08 -0.17
N ILE A 26 -16.06 -0.96 -0.03
CA ILE A 26 -15.86 -0.01 -1.13
C ILE A 26 -15.06 -0.64 -2.27
N GLY A 27 -14.01 -1.41 -1.94
CA GLY A 27 -13.21 -2.15 -2.92
C GLY A 27 -14.06 -3.14 -3.72
N ALA A 28 -14.92 -3.92 -3.04
CA ALA A 28 -15.83 -4.86 -3.68
C ALA A 28 -16.86 -4.16 -4.59
N ALA A 29 -17.47 -3.08 -4.11
CA ALA A 29 -18.43 -2.30 -4.89
C ALA A 29 -17.78 -1.69 -6.14
N PHE A 30 -16.57 -1.14 -6.02
CA PHE A 30 -15.84 -0.58 -7.14
C PHE A 30 -15.46 -1.65 -8.18
N GLY A 31 -15.00 -2.81 -7.71
CA GLY A 31 -14.73 -3.97 -8.58
C GLY A 31 -15.96 -4.37 -9.40
N ALA A 32 -17.15 -4.37 -8.80
CA ALA A 32 -18.39 -4.66 -9.51
C ALA A 32 -18.71 -3.64 -10.62
N VAL A 33 -18.46 -2.35 -10.39
CA VAL A 33 -18.65 -1.31 -11.42
C VAL A 33 -17.67 -1.49 -12.57
N VAL A 34 -16.40 -1.76 -12.28
CA VAL A 34 -15.38 -1.99 -13.33
C VAL A 34 -15.74 -3.24 -14.14
N ASN A 35 -16.11 -4.33 -13.47
CA ASN A 35 -16.54 -5.56 -14.16
C ASN A 35 -17.76 -5.29 -15.05
N ALA A 36 -18.76 -4.56 -14.57
CA ALA A 36 -19.91 -4.20 -15.39
C ALA A 36 -19.51 -3.41 -16.65
N ILE A 37 -18.52 -2.52 -16.57
CA ILE A 37 -18.02 -1.80 -17.76
C ILE A 37 -17.30 -2.76 -18.70
N VAL A 38 -16.44 -3.64 -18.18
CA VAL A 38 -15.70 -4.60 -19.02
C VAL A 38 -16.67 -5.56 -19.70
N ASP A 39 -17.58 -6.17 -18.95
CA ASP A 39 -18.53 -7.17 -19.44
C ASP A 39 -19.52 -6.59 -20.45
N ASN A 40 -20.02 -5.37 -20.22
CA ASN A 40 -21.07 -4.78 -21.06
C ASN A 40 -20.54 -3.88 -22.19
N LEU A 41 -19.28 -3.45 -22.14
CA LEU A 41 -18.70 -2.57 -23.16
C LEU A 41 -17.53 -3.21 -23.89
N LEU A 42 -16.59 -3.84 -23.17
CA LEU A 42 -15.37 -4.36 -23.79
C LEU A 42 -15.55 -5.77 -24.36
N THR A 43 -16.16 -6.69 -23.62
CA THR A 43 -16.45 -8.05 -24.10
C THR A 43 -17.26 -8.05 -25.41
N PRO A 44 -18.35 -7.27 -25.57
CA PRO A 44 -19.05 -7.21 -26.86
C PRO A 44 -18.25 -6.52 -27.97
N LEU A 45 -17.37 -5.57 -27.64
CA LEU A 45 -16.48 -4.95 -28.63
C LEU A 45 -15.43 -5.95 -29.15
N ILE A 46 -14.88 -6.77 -28.26
CA ILE A 46 -13.96 -7.87 -28.60
C ILE A 46 -14.70 -8.91 -29.42
N ALA A 47 -15.91 -9.32 -29.00
CA ALA A 47 -16.76 -10.25 -29.74
C ALA A 47 -17.08 -9.77 -31.16
N ALA A 48 -17.31 -8.46 -31.34
CA ALA A 48 -17.59 -7.88 -32.65
C ALA A 48 -16.38 -7.93 -33.61
N ILE A 49 -15.15 -7.90 -33.08
CA ILE A 49 -13.92 -7.93 -33.87
C ILE A 49 -13.47 -9.38 -34.14
N PHE A 50 -13.62 -10.26 -33.15
CA PHE A 50 -13.14 -11.64 -33.19
C PHE A 50 -14.24 -12.67 -33.51
N SER A 51 -15.47 -12.22 -33.82
CA SER A 51 -16.69 -13.02 -34.03
C SER A 51 -17.15 -13.91 -32.87
N GLU A 52 -16.30 -14.11 -31.86
CA GLU A 52 -16.60 -14.92 -30.69
C GLU A 52 -16.31 -14.11 -29.42
N PRO A 53 -17.26 -14.03 -28.46
CA PRO A 53 -17.03 -13.34 -27.18
C PRO A 53 -15.97 -14.01 -26.31
N ASN A 54 -15.84 -15.34 -26.44
CA ASN A 54 -14.93 -16.15 -25.65
C ASN A 54 -14.14 -17.07 -26.57
N LEU A 55 -12.86 -17.22 -26.30
CA LEU A 55 -12.03 -18.19 -27.01
C LEU A 55 -12.21 -19.62 -26.48
N ASP A 56 -13.30 -19.90 -25.74
CA ASP A 56 -13.61 -21.19 -25.09
C ASP A 56 -13.54 -22.39 -26.04
N SER A 57 -13.81 -22.14 -27.33
CA SER A 57 -13.80 -23.11 -28.43
C SER A 57 -12.40 -23.44 -28.96
N VAL A 58 -11.35 -22.74 -28.52
CA VAL A 58 -9.97 -22.95 -28.97
C VAL A 58 -9.30 -24.02 -28.11
N MET A 59 -8.98 -25.17 -28.72
CA MET A 59 -8.32 -26.32 -28.08
C MET A 59 -9.09 -26.91 -26.90
N THR A 60 -10.35 -27.28 -27.14
CA THR A 60 -11.12 -28.11 -26.22
C THR A 60 -10.67 -29.57 -26.36
N PHE A 61 -10.15 -30.15 -25.28
CA PHE A 61 -9.83 -31.58 -25.22
C PHE A 61 -10.72 -32.25 -24.16
N GLU A 62 -11.49 -33.26 -24.58
CA GLU A 62 -12.25 -34.11 -23.65
C GLU A 62 -11.39 -35.31 -23.26
N ILE A 63 -11.07 -35.42 -21.97
CA ILE A 63 -10.48 -36.61 -21.37
C ILE A 63 -11.41 -37.04 -20.24
N ASN A 64 -12.09 -38.19 -20.38
CA ASN A 64 -12.90 -38.81 -19.33
C ASN A 64 -14.04 -37.90 -18.79
N ASP A 65 -14.88 -37.36 -19.68
CA ASP A 65 -15.96 -36.39 -19.36
C ASP A 65 -15.51 -35.04 -18.77
N ALA A 66 -14.21 -34.77 -18.68
CA ALA A 66 -13.67 -33.46 -18.31
C ALA A 66 -13.34 -32.65 -19.56
N VAL A 67 -14.08 -31.56 -19.76
CA VAL A 67 -13.85 -30.58 -20.84
C VAL A 67 -12.72 -29.63 -20.41
N PHE A 68 -11.53 -29.77 -20.99
CA PHE A 68 -10.42 -28.84 -20.79
C PHE A 68 -10.42 -27.78 -21.89
N SER A 69 -10.82 -26.56 -21.54
CA SER A 69 -10.83 -25.39 -22.44
C SER A 69 -9.66 -24.46 -22.11
N ILE A 70 -8.53 -24.62 -22.81
CA ILE A 70 -7.40 -23.67 -22.71
C ILE A 70 -7.84 -22.26 -23.10
N GLY A 71 -8.79 -22.19 -24.04
CA GLY A 71 -9.47 -20.98 -24.48
C GLY A 71 -10.09 -20.12 -23.38
N THR A 72 -10.68 -20.75 -22.36
CA THR A 72 -11.32 -20.03 -21.23
C THR A 72 -10.29 -19.32 -20.36
N VAL A 73 -9.13 -19.95 -20.15
CA VAL A 73 -8.03 -19.33 -19.39
C VAL A 73 -7.46 -18.14 -20.15
N LEU A 74 -7.30 -18.26 -21.47
CA LEU A 74 -6.82 -17.15 -22.29
C LEU A 74 -7.81 -15.98 -22.31
N THR A 75 -9.11 -16.29 -22.41
CA THR A 75 -10.18 -15.29 -22.32
C THR A 75 -10.18 -14.59 -20.96
N ALA A 76 -10.05 -15.35 -19.87
CA ALA A 76 -9.94 -14.77 -18.53
C ALA A 76 -8.70 -13.88 -18.37
N LEU A 77 -7.58 -14.23 -19.01
CA LEU A 77 -6.34 -13.45 -18.95
C LEU A 77 -6.47 -12.13 -19.74
N ILE A 78 -7.14 -12.16 -20.89
CA ILE A 78 -7.47 -10.96 -21.67
C ILE A 78 -8.43 -10.06 -20.88
N ASN A 79 -9.48 -10.63 -20.28
CA ASN A 79 -10.44 -9.88 -19.46
C ASN A 79 -9.76 -9.27 -18.23
N LEU A 80 -8.87 -10.01 -17.55
CA LEU A 80 -8.06 -9.51 -16.44
C LEU A 80 -7.22 -8.30 -16.87
N PHE A 81 -6.59 -8.38 -18.05
CA PHE A 81 -5.78 -7.28 -18.58
C PHE A 81 -6.64 -6.03 -18.82
N PHE A 82 -7.85 -6.17 -19.37
CA PHE A 82 -8.76 -5.06 -19.57
C PHE A 82 -9.31 -4.46 -18.26
N ILE A 83 -9.64 -5.29 -17.27
CA ILE A 83 -10.04 -4.84 -15.93
C ILE A 83 -8.89 -4.05 -15.28
N ALA A 84 -7.67 -4.55 -15.35
CA ALA A 84 -6.49 -3.87 -14.82
C ALA A 84 -6.25 -2.52 -15.53
N LEU A 85 -6.42 -2.47 -16.86
CA LEU A 85 -6.31 -1.24 -17.64
C LEU A 85 -7.39 -0.22 -17.26
N ALA A 86 -8.64 -0.66 -17.12
CA ALA A 86 -9.76 0.19 -16.72
C ALA A 86 -9.57 0.74 -15.29
N LEU A 87 -9.16 -0.11 -14.34
CA LEU A 87 -8.87 0.31 -12.96
C LEU A 87 -7.69 1.30 -12.92
N TYR A 88 -6.64 1.03 -13.69
CA TYR A 88 -5.51 1.94 -13.80
C TYR A 88 -5.94 3.31 -14.32
N PHE A 89 -6.73 3.35 -15.40
CA PHE A 89 -7.17 4.60 -16.01
C PHE A 89 -8.17 5.38 -15.15
N CYS A 90 -9.18 4.70 -14.58
CA CYS A 90 -10.24 5.35 -13.80
C CYS A 90 -9.85 5.68 -12.35
N VAL A 91 -8.95 4.91 -11.72
CA VAL A 91 -8.61 5.09 -10.29
C VAL A 91 -7.17 5.54 -10.12
N VAL A 92 -6.22 4.78 -10.65
CA VAL A 92 -4.80 5.01 -10.37
C VAL A 92 -4.31 6.29 -11.02
N LEU A 93 -4.78 6.62 -12.23
CA LEU A 93 -4.40 7.84 -12.95
C LEU A 93 -4.89 9.12 -12.24
N PRO A 94 -6.18 9.29 -11.89
CA PRO A 94 -6.62 10.47 -11.15
C PRO A 94 -6.05 10.52 -9.73
N LEU A 95 -5.88 9.39 -9.05
CA LEU A 95 -5.22 9.37 -7.75
C LEU A 95 -3.75 9.80 -7.86
N ASN A 96 -3.01 9.31 -8.85
CA ASN A 96 -1.62 9.73 -9.09
C ASN A 96 -1.56 11.21 -9.48
N HIS A 97 -2.52 11.71 -10.25
CA HIS A 97 -2.60 13.12 -10.61
C HIS A 97 -2.88 14.00 -9.38
N LEU A 98 -3.84 13.62 -8.54
CA LEU A 98 -4.16 14.32 -7.31
C LEU A 98 -3.02 14.25 -6.29
N GLN A 99 -2.34 13.11 -6.17
CA GLN A 99 -1.16 12.97 -5.32
C GLN A 99 0.01 13.84 -5.81
N LYS A 100 0.19 14.01 -7.13
CA LYS A 100 1.19 14.96 -7.67
C LYS A 100 0.83 16.41 -7.35
N LEU A 101 -0.45 16.76 -7.34
CA LEU A 101 -0.91 18.10 -6.91
C LEU A 101 -0.75 18.30 -5.39
N ARG A 102 -1.04 17.27 -4.59
CA ARG A 102 -0.78 17.24 -3.13
C ARG A 102 0.71 17.38 -2.81
N LYS A 103 1.57 16.64 -3.51
CA LYS A 103 3.05 16.77 -3.38
C LYS A 103 3.60 18.11 -3.88
N LYS A 104 2.84 18.85 -4.70
CA LYS A 104 3.17 20.21 -5.16
C LYS A 104 2.58 21.32 -4.29
N GLY A 105 2.00 20.99 -3.12
CA GLY A 105 1.67 21.97 -2.09
C GLY A 105 0.41 22.82 -2.33
N VAL A 106 -0.52 22.38 -3.19
CA VAL A 106 -1.76 23.14 -3.49
C VAL A 106 -2.94 22.73 -2.59
N ILE A 107 -2.78 21.68 -1.77
CA ILE A 107 -3.74 21.31 -0.73
C ILE A 107 -2.93 21.10 0.55
N GLU A 108 -2.87 22.13 1.39
CA GLU A 108 -2.54 21.99 2.81
C GLU A 108 -3.67 21.16 3.46
N GLU A 109 -3.58 19.85 3.36
CA GLU A 109 -4.21 18.96 4.33
C GLU A 109 -3.46 19.21 5.66
N PRO A 110 -4.14 19.36 6.80
CA PRO A 110 -3.53 19.69 8.09
C PRO A 110 -2.79 18.48 8.68
N GLU A 111 -1.83 17.96 7.93
CA GLU A 111 -0.70 17.23 8.47
C GLU A 111 0.52 18.12 8.25
N GLY A 112 0.64 19.14 9.11
CA GLY A 112 1.97 19.54 9.55
C GLY A 112 2.76 18.28 9.92
N PRO A 113 4.10 18.28 9.83
CA PRO A 113 4.89 17.09 10.10
C PRO A 113 4.34 16.46 11.37
N SER A 114 4.00 15.16 11.33
CA SER A 114 3.33 14.51 12.45
C SER A 114 4.00 14.95 13.74
N GLU A 115 3.26 15.12 14.83
CA GLU A 115 3.85 15.66 16.07
C GLU A 115 5.15 14.92 16.42
N ASP A 116 5.20 13.62 16.13
CA ASP A 116 6.40 12.80 16.16
C ASP A 116 7.57 13.32 15.30
N VAL A 117 7.37 13.67 14.03
CA VAL A 117 8.40 14.24 13.15
C VAL A 117 8.86 15.62 13.63
N LEU A 118 7.95 16.45 14.16
CA LEU A 118 8.32 17.73 14.78
C LEU A 118 9.15 17.51 16.04
N ILE A 119 8.73 16.58 16.90
CA ILE A 119 9.44 16.21 18.12
C ILE A 119 10.81 15.63 17.77
N LEU A 120 10.90 14.74 16.77
CA LEU A 120 12.17 14.15 16.32
C LEU A 120 13.11 15.22 15.74
N THR A 121 12.57 16.21 15.05
CA THR A 121 13.35 17.36 14.56
C THR A 121 13.87 18.19 15.73
N GLN A 122 13.02 18.49 16.72
CA GLN A 122 13.41 19.20 17.94
C GLN A 122 14.46 18.41 18.75
N ILE A 123 14.30 17.10 18.91
CA ILE A 123 15.26 16.22 19.59
C ILE A 123 16.60 16.22 18.85
N ARG A 124 16.60 16.13 17.52
CA ARG A 124 17.81 16.22 16.69
C ARG A 124 18.52 17.56 16.94
N ASP A 125 17.78 18.65 16.92
CA ASP A 125 18.33 19.99 17.07
C ASP A 125 18.86 20.22 18.50
N LEU A 126 18.18 19.67 19.52
CA LEU A 126 18.64 19.66 20.92
C LEU A 126 19.91 18.81 21.11
N LEU A 127 20.01 17.66 20.46
CA LEU A 127 21.21 16.81 20.49
C LEU A 127 22.39 17.46 19.76
N LEU A 128 22.16 18.13 18.63
CA LEU A 128 23.20 18.92 17.96
C LEU A 128 23.68 20.08 18.83
N ALA A 129 22.77 20.77 19.51
CA ALA A 129 23.11 21.83 20.45
C ALA A 129 23.90 21.31 21.67
N GLN A 130 23.58 20.10 22.14
CA GLN A 130 24.26 19.47 23.28
C GLN A 130 25.62 18.86 22.91
N ASN A 131 25.76 18.30 21.71
CA ASN A 131 26.96 17.62 21.22
C ASN A 131 27.94 18.57 20.48
N GLY A 132 27.55 19.81 20.20
CA GLY A 132 28.28 20.73 19.31
C GLY A 132 28.24 22.21 19.67
N GLY A 133 28.14 22.57 20.96
CA GLY A 133 28.36 23.95 21.39
C GLY A 133 29.79 24.44 21.07
N PRO A 134 29.99 25.66 20.54
CA PRO A 134 31.28 26.14 20.04
C PRO A 134 32.39 26.03 21.09
N ALA A 135 33.49 25.39 20.69
CA ALA A 135 34.77 25.48 21.35
C ALA A 135 35.29 26.94 21.33
N LEU A 136 34.85 27.73 22.30
CA LEU A 136 35.56 28.91 22.79
C LEU A 136 35.57 28.84 24.31
N GLY A 137 36.56 28.14 24.85
CA GLY A 137 36.70 27.98 26.29
C GLY A 137 37.77 26.96 26.66
N THR A 138 39.03 27.35 26.48
CA THR A 138 40.19 26.93 27.29
C THR A 138 40.27 25.44 27.67
N SER A 139 41.04 24.69 26.87
CA SER A 139 41.74 23.50 27.35
C SER A 139 42.76 23.91 28.42
N SER A 140 42.32 23.99 29.68
CA SER A 140 43.19 23.75 30.82
C SER A 140 43.07 22.27 31.16
N ALA A 141 44.06 21.51 30.71
CA ALA A 141 44.24 20.12 31.10
C ALA A 141 44.25 19.97 32.63
N PRO A 142 43.64 18.89 33.16
CA PRO A 142 44.22 18.15 34.25
C PRO A 142 44.70 16.81 33.69
N SER A 143 46.02 16.68 33.57
CA SER A 143 46.69 15.38 33.42
C SER A 143 46.41 14.53 34.65
N THR A 144 45.91 13.31 34.48
CA THR A 144 46.22 12.14 35.33
C THR A 144 45.68 10.85 34.67
N PRO A 145 46.20 9.66 35.03
CA PRO A 145 46.76 8.70 34.08
C PRO A 145 45.95 7.39 34.01
N ASP A 146 46.34 6.55 33.04
CA ASP A 146 46.02 5.12 32.87
C ASP A 146 44.60 4.72 32.47
N ALA A 147 44.48 4.30 31.20
CA ALA A 147 43.41 3.46 30.70
C ALA A 147 43.89 1.99 30.63
N PRO A 148 43.17 1.01 31.22
CA PRO A 148 43.22 -0.36 30.75
C PRO A 148 42.29 -0.48 29.54
N THR A 149 42.88 -0.80 28.39
CA THR A 149 42.17 -1.12 27.15
C THR A 149 41.26 -2.33 27.35
N THR A 150 39.94 -2.17 27.21
CA THR A 150 39.05 -3.30 26.89
C THR A 150 38.14 -2.92 25.72
N LYS A 151 38.47 -3.50 24.57
CA LYS A 151 37.68 -3.48 23.34
C LYS A 151 36.42 -4.36 23.54
N PRO A 152 35.20 -3.87 23.29
CA PRO A 152 34.01 -4.73 23.27
C PRO A 152 34.03 -5.69 22.05
N PRO A 153 33.55 -6.93 22.19
CA PRO A 153 33.61 -7.94 21.13
C PRO A 153 32.55 -7.69 20.05
N VAL A 154 32.93 -7.94 18.80
CA VAL A 154 32.04 -7.92 17.62
C VAL A 154 31.15 -9.18 17.65
N PRO A 155 29.83 -9.07 17.44
CA PRO A 155 28.95 -10.24 17.37
C PRO A 155 29.20 -11.06 16.09
N PRO A 156 29.09 -12.40 16.14
CA PRO A 156 29.21 -13.23 14.95
C PRO A 156 27.98 -13.07 14.05
N VAL A 157 28.25 -12.88 12.76
CA VAL A 157 27.26 -13.01 11.69
C VAL A 157 26.90 -14.49 11.56
N ALA A 158 25.62 -14.80 11.68
CA ALA A 158 25.02 -16.06 11.27
C ALA A 158 23.93 -15.74 10.23
#